data_AF-A0A3N1X6U3-F1
#
_entry.id   AF-A0A3N1X6U3-F1
#
_cell.length_a   1.000
_cell.length_b   1.000
_cell.length_c   1.000
_cell.angle_alpha   90.00
_cell.angle_beta   90.00
_cell.angle_gamma   90.00
#
_symmetry.space_group_name_H-M   'P 1'
#
loop_
_entity.id
_entity.type
_entity.pdbx_description
1 polymer ?
#
loop_
_entity_poly.entity_id
_entity_poly.type
_entity_poly.pdbx_seq_one_letter_code
_entity_poly.pdbx_strand_id
1 'polypeptide(L)'
;MTPNNIAFRAILTVLLGLGGLVFPLLFLLAALVGWALVADLRRPPEPESDAWFVRRHTATAADPNWKSYYLPLCESPAETAFLEAMIGAFGLVADKGVLRGSGLTLDLQVVMKPYRVDFLVDDWLVVEIDGAAYHSSPEAVARDQERDRVLQARGYRVLRIPARVVFSNPGKAVADVRSARAAGRSPAATPGPRPQPAETAVRSLSQIFASINKTVADIGANVSRQAAVQQAGSEGKRAFHAERTAIECAFRNAESRLQSEQFCAQSDEHRALYLQARADLEKALSSRPDGAGPPAPPVIEILPITAPPSHPDPDIDEAIRRAHGELMAHRAAFFAQARQRLVAQSALRGFVENELQQMGCSSCWAHIA
;
A
#
# COMPACT_ATOMS: atom_id res chain seq x y z
N MET A 1 2.33 27.88 -14.52
CA MET A 1 1.93 28.85 -15.57
C MET A 1 2.91 30.02 -15.54
N THR A 2 3.61 30.33 -16.64
CA THR A 2 4.65 31.37 -16.63
C THR A 2 4.05 32.78 -16.75
N PRO A 3 4.62 33.82 -16.10
CA PRO A 3 4.13 35.21 -16.16
C PRO A 3 3.94 35.74 -17.58
N ASN A 4 4.76 35.26 -18.52
CA ASN A 4 4.74 35.65 -19.92
C ASN A 4 3.42 35.29 -20.63
N ASN A 5 2.75 34.20 -20.23
CA ASN A 5 1.50 33.77 -20.86
C ASN A 5 0.29 34.63 -20.45
N ILE A 6 0.30 35.19 -19.23
CA ILE A 6 -0.76 36.09 -18.76
C ILE A 6 -0.63 37.44 -19.47
N ALA A 7 0.57 38.00 -19.54
CA ALA A 7 0.84 39.25 -20.24
C ALA A 7 0.47 39.18 -21.72
N PHE A 8 0.84 38.09 -22.40
CA PHE A 8 0.49 37.86 -23.81
C PHE A 8 -1.03 37.83 -24.03
N ARG A 9 -1.78 37.11 -23.19
CA ARG A 9 -3.25 37.00 -23.34
C ARG A 9 -3.96 38.31 -23.02
N ALA A 10 -3.46 39.08 -22.04
CA ALA A 10 -3.98 40.42 -21.75
C ALA A 10 -3.79 41.38 -22.94
N ILE A 11 -2.58 41.41 -23.52
CA ILE A 11 -2.29 42.22 -24.71
C ILE A 11 -3.17 41.78 -25.89
N LEU A 12 -3.33 40.47 -26.09
CA LEU A 12 -4.16 39.91 -27.17
C LEU A 12 -5.64 40.28 -27.01
N THR A 13 -6.19 40.25 -25.79
CA THR A 13 -7.57 40.69 -25.52
C THR A 13 -7.78 42.17 -25.86
N VAL A 14 -6.82 43.03 -25.52
CA VAL A 14 -6.89 44.47 -25.84
C VAL A 14 -6.80 44.70 -27.34
N LEU A 15 -5.88 44.03 -28.04
CA LEU A 15 -5.73 44.15 -29.50
C LEU A 15 -6.98 43.67 -30.26
N LEU A 16 -7.57 42.55 -29.84
CA LEU A 16 -8.81 42.03 -30.43
C LEU A 16 -9.99 42.98 -30.16
N GLY A 17 -10.05 43.59 -28.97
CA GLY A 17 -11.07 44.59 -28.64
C GLY A 17 -10.98 45.86 -29.49
N LEU A 18 -9.76 46.36 -29.73
CA LEU A 18 -9.52 47.50 -30.60
C LEU A 18 -9.82 47.16 -32.08
N GLY A 19 -9.42 45.97 -32.54
CA GLY A 19 -9.76 45.48 -33.88
C GLY A 19 -11.27 45.31 -34.10
N GLY A 20 -12.03 45.03 -33.04
CA GLY A 20 -13.48 44.94 -33.04
C GLY A 20 -14.19 46.20 -33.57
N LEU A 21 -13.56 47.38 -33.44
CA LEU A 21 -14.08 48.65 -33.97
C LEU A 21 -14.14 48.65 -35.51
N VAL A 22 -13.30 47.87 -36.17
CA VAL A 22 -13.25 47.74 -37.64
C VAL A 22 -13.92 46.43 -38.09
N PHE A 23 -13.81 45.36 -37.31
CA PHE A 23 -14.41 44.06 -37.61
C PHE A 23 -15.16 43.49 -36.39
N PRO A 24 -16.49 43.68 -36.29
CA PRO A 24 -17.27 43.40 -35.07
C PRO A 24 -17.16 41.97 -34.53
N LEU A 25 -16.86 40.97 -35.37
CA LEU A 25 -16.66 39.59 -34.92
C LEU A 25 -15.44 39.41 -34.00
N LEU A 26 -14.47 40.33 -34.01
CA LEU A 26 -13.33 40.29 -33.08
C LEU A 26 -13.74 40.55 -31.63
N PHE A 27 -14.89 41.18 -31.37
CA PHE A 27 -15.40 41.33 -30.00
C PHE A 27 -15.74 39.98 -29.36
N LEU A 28 -16.26 39.02 -30.14
CA LEU A 28 -16.53 37.67 -29.63
C LEU A 28 -15.23 36.94 -29.28
N LEU A 29 -14.20 37.13 -30.10
CA LEU A 29 -12.86 36.58 -29.86
C LEU A 29 -12.19 37.23 -28.64
N ALA A 30 -12.32 38.56 -28.49
CA ALA A 30 -11.86 39.29 -27.32
C ALA A 30 -12.58 38.84 -26.04
N ALA A 31 -13.89 38.63 -26.10
CA ALA A 31 -14.70 38.12 -24.99
C ALA A 31 -14.28 36.70 -24.60
N LEU A 32 -14.01 35.82 -25.57
CA LEU A 32 -13.58 34.44 -25.31
C LEU A 32 -12.18 34.38 -24.68
N VAL A 33 -11.21 35.14 -25.22
CA VAL A 33 -9.85 35.21 -24.67
C VAL A 33 -9.85 35.90 -23.30
N GLY A 34 -10.64 36.96 -23.14
CA GLY A 34 -10.82 37.66 -21.86
C GLY A 34 -11.48 36.80 -20.79
N TRP A 35 -12.53 36.04 -21.15
CA TRP A 35 -13.16 35.07 -20.26
C TRP A 35 -12.19 33.97 -19.83
N ALA A 36 -11.41 33.41 -20.76
CA ALA A 36 -10.39 32.42 -20.45
C ALA A 36 -9.30 32.98 -19.52
N LEU A 37 -8.88 34.23 -19.72
CA LEU A 37 -7.91 34.91 -18.86
C LEU A 37 -8.47 35.12 -17.43
N VAL A 38 -9.72 35.57 -17.30
CA VAL A 38 -10.38 35.75 -16.00
C VAL A 38 -10.61 34.41 -15.31
N ALA A 39 -11.01 33.38 -16.06
CA ALA A 39 -11.16 32.02 -15.54
C ALA A 39 -9.83 31.50 -15.00
N ASP A 40 -8.73 31.69 -15.73
CA ASP A 40 -7.39 31.24 -15.30
C ASP A 40 -6.84 32.05 -14.11
N LEU A 41 -7.12 33.36 -14.04
CA LEU A 41 -6.77 34.20 -12.88
C LEU A 41 -7.58 33.84 -11.63
N ARG A 42 -8.77 33.25 -11.80
CA ARG A 42 -9.63 32.77 -10.70
C ARG A 42 -9.35 31.33 -10.28
N ARG A 43 -8.56 30.57 -11.06
CA ARG A 43 -8.12 29.23 -10.63
C ARG A 43 -7.14 29.39 -9.47
N PRO A 44 -7.35 28.70 -8.34
CA PRO A 44 -6.29 28.57 -7.34
C PRO A 44 -5.07 27.93 -8.03
N PRO A 45 -3.83 28.27 -7.62
CA PRO A 45 -2.65 27.68 -8.21
C PRO A 45 -2.76 26.16 -8.11
N GLU A 46 -2.81 25.48 -9.27
CA GLU A 46 -2.71 24.03 -9.30
C GLU A 46 -1.38 23.64 -8.64
N PRO A 47 -1.38 22.67 -7.70
CA PRO A 47 -0.12 22.14 -7.18
C PRO A 47 0.65 21.55 -8.36
N GLU A 48 1.83 22.12 -8.67
CA GLU A 48 2.71 21.62 -9.73
C GLU A 48 2.97 20.12 -9.55
N SER A 49 2.40 19.31 -10.46
CA SER A 49 2.26 17.86 -10.31
C SER A 49 3.59 17.10 -10.23
N ASP A 50 4.70 17.71 -10.64
CA ASP A 50 5.97 16.99 -10.83
C ASP A 50 7.12 17.52 -9.94
N ALA A 51 6.89 18.61 -9.18
CA ALA A 51 7.97 19.30 -8.47
C ALA A 51 8.26 18.73 -7.08
N TRP A 52 7.33 18.00 -6.46
CA TRP A 52 7.46 17.61 -5.05
C TRP A 52 8.63 16.63 -4.80
N PHE A 53 8.88 15.69 -5.73
CA PHE A 53 9.99 14.73 -5.64
C PHE A 53 11.37 15.41 -5.72
N VAL A 54 11.47 16.48 -6.52
CA VAL A 54 12.70 17.30 -6.66
C VAL A 54 12.85 18.26 -5.48
N ARG A 55 11.74 18.86 -5.02
CA ARG A 55 11.72 19.84 -3.92
C ARG A 55 12.14 19.24 -2.59
N ARG A 56 11.98 17.93 -2.35
CA ARG A 56 12.48 17.30 -1.10
C ARG A 56 13.98 17.52 -0.89
N HIS A 57 14.76 17.48 -1.97
CA HIS A 57 16.21 17.64 -1.94
C HIS A 57 16.67 19.09 -1.75
N THR A 58 15.76 20.04 -1.91
CA THR A 58 16.01 21.47 -1.67
C THR A 58 15.26 22.00 -0.44
N ALA A 59 14.30 21.25 0.09
CA ALA A 59 13.50 21.59 1.25
C ALA A 59 14.35 21.64 2.52
N THR A 60 14.06 22.64 3.35
CA THR A 60 14.70 22.85 4.66
C THR A 60 13.63 23.14 5.71
N ALA A 61 14.02 23.16 6.98
CA ALA A 61 13.14 23.52 8.09
C ALA A 61 12.46 24.89 7.94
N ALA A 62 13.02 25.79 7.13
CA ALA A 62 12.46 27.11 6.86
C ALA A 62 11.23 27.10 5.94
N ASP A 63 10.99 26.02 5.20
CA ASP A 63 9.83 25.90 4.31
C ASP A 63 8.60 25.38 5.08
N PRO A 64 7.54 26.17 5.28
CA PRO A 64 6.37 25.73 6.05
C PRO A 64 5.67 24.51 5.45
N ASN A 65 5.85 24.23 4.16
CA ASN A 65 5.20 23.13 3.45
C ASN A 65 6.10 21.90 3.28
N TRP A 66 7.28 21.85 3.92
CA TRP A 66 8.24 20.78 3.71
C TRP A 66 7.63 19.39 3.90
N LYS A 67 6.69 19.21 4.84
CA LYS A 67 6.01 17.92 5.10
C LYS A 67 5.28 17.37 3.88
N SER A 68 4.68 18.25 3.06
CA SER A 68 3.96 17.87 1.84
C SER A 68 4.85 17.26 0.77
N TYR A 69 6.18 17.40 0.88
CA TYR A 69 7.15 16.81 -0.04
C TYR A 69 7.61 15.41 0.40
N TYR A 70 7.38 15.04 1.66
CA TYR A 70 7.81 13.76 2.23
C TYR A 70 6.65 12.78 2.41
N LEU A 71 5.47 13.25 2.82
CA LEU A 71 4.31 12.37 3.05
C LEU A 71 3.88 11.58 1.79
N PRO A 72 3.86 12.16 0.57
CA PRO A 72 3.52 11.41 -0.64
C PRO A 72 4.53 10.35 -1.08
N LEU A 73 5.73 10.28 -0.46
CA LEU A 73 6.71 9.20 -0.73
C LEU A 73 6.30 7.87 -0.11
N CYS A 74 5.44 7.92 0.91
CA CYS A 74 4.96 6.73 1.60
C CYS A 74 4.02 5.99 0.65
N GLU A 75 4.31 4.72 0.36
CA GLU A 75 3.53 3.91 -0.56
C GLU A 75 2.30 3.28 0.11
N SER A 76 2.15 3.45 1.43
CA SER A 76 1.02 2.96 2.20
C SER A 76 0.59 3.93 3.31
N PRO A 77 -0.70 3.89 3.74
CA PRO A 77 -1.16 4.69 4.89
C PRO A 77 -0.43 4.36 6.20
N ALA A 78 0.12 3.14 6.33
CA ALA A 78 0.88 2.73 7.49
C ALA A 78 2.26 3.41 7.52
N GLU A 79 2.95 3.50 6.39
CA GLU A 79 4.19 4.27 6.27
C GLU A 79 3.96 5.75 6.59
N THR A 80 2.88 6.34 6.08
CA THR A 80 2.53 7.75 6.37
C THR A 80 2.32 7.97 7.87
N ALA A 81 1.53 7.11 8.52
CA ALA A 81 1.30 7.19 9.97
C ALA A 81 2.58 7.00 10.79
N PHE A 82 3.47 6.09 10.35
CA PHE A 82 4.77 5.90 10.99
C PHE A 82 5.66 7.15 10.84
N LEU A 83 5.73 7.73 9.65
CA LEU A 83 6.50 8.94 9.38
C LEU A 83 6.02 10.11 10.24
N GLU A 84 4.71 10.33 10.34
CA GLU A 84 4.13 11.37 11.20
C GLU A 84 4.48 11.17 12.68
N ALA A 85 4.42 9.92 13.16
CA ALA A 85 4.81 9.59 14.53
C ALA A 85 6.29 9.86 14.79
N MET A 86 7.17 9.53 13.84
CA MET A 86 8.61 9.81 13.92
C MET A 86 8.90 11.32 13.90
N ILE A 87 8.24 12.09 13.03
CA ILE A 87 8.36 13.55 12.95
C ILE A 87 8.00 14.17 14.31
N GLY A 88 6.86 13.79 14.89
CA GLY A 88 6.41 14.30 16.18
C GLY A 88 7.34 13.91 17.33
N ALA A 89 7.76 12.63 17.39
CA ALA A 89 8.51 12.11 18.53
C ALA A 89 9.98 12.56 18.60
N PHE A 90 10.59 12.88 17.46
CA PHE A 90 11.99 13.33 17.39
C PHE A 90 12.13 14.79 16.94
N GLY A 91 11.02 15.50 16.72
CA GLY A 91 11.04 16.87 16.22
C GLY A 91 11.76 16.96 14.87
N LEU A 92 11.50 16.02 13.98
CA LEU A 92 12.21 15.94 12.70
C LEU A 92 11.80 17.09 11.79
N VAL A 93 12.78 17.70 11.13
CA VAL A 93 12.60 18.75 10.14
C VAL A 93 13.36 18.40 8.86
N ALA A 94 12.89 18.91 7.72
CA ALA A 94 13.57 18.70 6.44
C ALA A 94 14.97 19.32 6.42
N ASP A 95 15.92 18.58 5.88
CA ASP A 95 17.27 19.01 5.57
C ASP A 95 17.73 18.33 4.28
N LYS A 96 17.49 19.00 3.14
CA LYS A 96 18.06 18.65 1.82
C LYS A 96 17.91 17.17 1.44
N GLY A 97 16.70 16.65 1.58
CA GLY A 97 16.33 15.29 1.17
C GLY A 97 16.23 14.28 2.32
N VAL A 98 16.77 14.60 3.49
CA VAL A 98 16.62 13.79 4.71
C VAL A 98 15.89 14.57 5.80
N LEU A 99 15.31 13.87 6.76
CA LEU A 99 14.72 14.48 7.95
C LEU A 99 15.69 14.37 9.12
N ARG A 100 15.90 15.46 9.87
CA ARG A 100 16.81 15.51 11.02
C ARG A 100 16.11 16.08 12.25
N GLY A 101 16.39 15.52 13.41
CA GLY A 101 15.90 16.03 14.69
C GLY A 101 16.32 15.16 15.86
N SER A 102 16.56 15.76 17.03
CA SER A 102 16.93 15.04 18.27
C SER A 102 18.07 14.02 18.10
N GLY A 103 19.07 14.35 17.28
CA GLY A 103 20.21 13.47 17.01
C GLY A 103 19.87 12.22 16.20
N LEU A 104 18.74 12.21 15.48
CA LEU A 104 18.31 11.16 14.57
C LEU A 104 18.29 11.71 13.14
N THR A 105 18.77 10.91 12.18
CA THR A 105 18.52 11.14 10.74
C THR A 105 17.55 10.10 10.22
N LEU A 106 16.63 10.51 9.35
CA LEU A 106 15.64 9.64 8.73
C LEU A 106 15.58 9.95 7.23
N ASP A 107 15.90 8.95 6.41
CA ASP A 107 15.74 8.99 4.95
C ASP A 107 14.62 8.02 4.53
N LEU A 108 13.97 8.33 3.41
CA LEU A 108 12.76 7.66 2.93
C LEU A 108 12.98 7.05 1.55
N GLN A 109 12.46 5.84 1.34
CA GLN A 109 12.48 5.11 0.06
C GLN A 109 13.91 4.95 -0.48
N VAL A 110 14.85 4.56 0.39
CA VAL A 110 16.28 4.49 0.06
C VAL A 110 16.59 3.29 -0.82
N VAL A 111 17.22 3.54 -1.97
CA VAL A 111 17.63 2.49 -2.90
C VAL A 111 19.00 1.92 -2.49
N MET A 112 19.00 0.68 -2.02
CA MET A 112 20.18 -0.12 -1.66
C MET A 112 20.29 -1.34 -2.58
N LYS A 113 20.77 -1.12 -3.83
CA LYS A 113 20.75 -2.13 -4.91
C LYS A 113 21.14 -3.55 -4.42
N PRO A 114 20.32 -4.59 -4.70
CA PRO A 114 19.14 -4.58 -5.58
C PRO A 114 17.82 -4.15 -4.90
N TYR A 115 17.84 -3.79 -3.62
CA TYR A 115 16.64 -3.55 -2.83
C TYR A 115 16.31 -2.06 -2.65
N ARG A 116 15.07 -1.77 -2.28
CA ARG A 116 14.62 -0.47 -1.78
C ARG A 116 14.01 -0.69 -0.40
N VAL A 117 14.30 0.20 0.54
CA VAL A 117 13.79 0.13 1.92
C VAL A 117 12.92 1.34 2.23
N ASP A 118 11.89 1.16 3.05
CA ASP A 118 10.90 2.22 3.34
C ASP A 118 11.55 3.39 4.08
N PHE A 119 12.32 3.08 5.13
CA PHE A 119 13.00 4.08 5.95
C PHE A 119 14.42 3.65 6.33
N LEU A 120 15.33 4.62 6.37
CA LEU A 120 16.70 4.45 6.87
C LEU A 120 16.98 5.45 7.99
N VAL A 121 17.31 4.92 9.16
CA VAL A 121 17.63 5.69 10.37
C VAL A 121 19.15 5.67 10.60
N ASP A 122 19.74 6.86 10.80
CA ASP A 122 21.18 7.05 11.06
C ASP A 122 22.13 6.39 10.04
N ASP A 123 21.66 6.18 8.82
CA ASP A 123 22.41 5.50 7.75
C ASP A 123 22.76 4.02 8.05
N TRP A 124 22.12 3.36 9.04
CA TRP A 124 22.41 1.96 9.37
C TRP A 124 21.22 1.12 9.85
N LEU A 125 20.18 1.73 10.40
CA LEU A 125 19.00 1.01 10.86
C LEU A 125 17.91 1.13 9.78
N VAL A 126 17.69 0.04 9.07
CA VAL A 126 16.59 -0.11 8.12
C VAL A 126 15.31 -0.36 8.90
N VAL A 127 14.25 0.40 8.62
CA VAL A 127 12.91 0.19 9.17
C VAL A 127 11.95 -0.07 8.02
N GLU A 128 11.24 -1.19 8.06
CA GLU A 128 10.24 -1.56 7.06
C GLU A 128 8.87 -1.71 7.72
N ILE A 129 7.84 -1.19 7.05
CA ILE A 129 6.47 -1.23 7.54
C ILE A 129 5.72 -2.33 6.80
N ASP A 130 5.53 -3.46 7.46
CA ASP A 130 4.89 -4.61 6.83
C ASP A 130 3.37 -4.48 6.83
N GLY A 131 2.82 -4.20 5.65
CA GLY A 131 1.39 -4.06 5.40
C GLY A 131 0.59 -5.37 5.45
N ALA A 132 1.24 -6.54 5.45
CA ALA A 132 0.53 -7.80 5.28
C ALA A 132 1.23 -9.00 5.94
N ALA A 133 1.29 -9.01 7.27
CA ALA A 133 1.76 -10.17 8.04
C ALA A 133 0.92 -11.46 7.86
N TYR A 134 -0.09 -11.48 6.98
CA TYR A 134 -1.08 -12.56 6.90
C TYR A 134 -1.13 -13.37 5.59
N HIS A 135 -0.39 -13.01 4.53
CA HIS A 135 -0.49 -13.74 3.24
C HIS A 135 0.81 -13.94 2.44
N SER A 136 1.99 -13.84 3.05
CA SER A 136 3.25 -14.15 2.35
C SER A 136 3.35 -15.64 2.04
N SER A 137 3.55 -16.02 0.77
CA SER A 137 3.89 -17.40 0.41
C SER A 137 5.22 -17.81 1.02
N PRO A 138 5.50 -19.10 1.24
CA PRO A 138 6.80 -19.56 1.74
C PRO A 138 7.99 -19.02 0.92
N GLU A 139 7.81 -18.89 -0.39
CA GLU A 139 8.82 -18.31 -1.29
C GLU A 139 8.98 -16.80 -1.08
N ALA A 140 7.92 -16.07 -0.73
CA ALA A 140 8.00 -14.66 -0.35
C ALA A 140 8.74 -14.49 0.97
N VAL A 141 8.46 -15.33 1.97
CA VAL A 141 9.18 -15.35 3.25
C VAL A 141 10.65 -15.68 3.05
N ALA A 142 10.98 -16.68 2.22
CA ALA A 142 12.37 -17.03 1.92
C ALA A 142 13.12 -15.90 1.20
N ARG A 143 12.47 -15.21 0.26
CA ARG A 143 13.03 -14.02 -0.40
C ARG A 143 13.26 -12.86 0.57
N ASP A 144 12.33 -12.64 1.49
CA ASP A 144 12.44 -11.61 2.53
C ASP A 144 13.57 -11.93 3.52
N GLN A 145 13.71 -13.20 3.91
CA GLN A 145 14.82 -13.66 4.75
C GLN A 145 16.17 -13.48 4.06
N GLU A 146 16.26 -13.81 2.76
CA GLU A 146 17.49 -13.60 2.00
C GLU A 146 17.80 -12.10 1.85
N ARG A 147 16.77 -11.27 1.60
CA ARG A 147 16.92 -9.80 1.60
C ARG A 147 17.47 -9.30 2.93
N ASP A 148 16.88 -9.71 4.04
CA ASP A 148 17.28 -9.30 5.39
C ASP A 148 18.72 -9.76 5.68
N ARG A 149 19.08 -11.00 5.27
CA ARG A 149 20.44 -11.53 5.38
C ARG A 149 21.45 -10.70 4.59
N VAL A 150 21.13 -10.31 3.35
CA VAL A 150 22.01 -9.47 2.52
C VAL A 150 22.20 -8.08 3.13
N LEU A 151 21.14 -7.46 3.65
CA LEU A 151 21.23 -6.17 4.35
C LEU A 151 22.08 -6.28 5.63
N GLN A 152 21.87 -7.34 6.41
CA GLN A 152 22.68 -7.61 7.61
C GLN A 152 24.15 -7.85 7.30
N ALA A 153 24.46 -8.61 6.24
CA ALA A 153 25.84 -8.82 5.79
C ALA A 153 26.53 -7.51 5.37
N ARG A 154 25.77 -6.51 4.93
CA ARG A 154 26.26 -5.16 4.60
C ARG A 154 26.36 -4.22 5.81
N GLY A 155 26.08 -4.72 7.02
CA GLY A 155 26.17 -3.96 8.26
C GLY A 155 24.91 -3.19 8.65
N TYR A 156 23.79 -3.41 7.94
CA TYR A 156 22.50 -2.83 8.30
C TYR A 156 21.79 -3.69 9.34
N ARG A 157 21.05 -3.04 10.23
CA ARG A 157 20.08 -3.73 11.09
C ARG A 157 18.69 -3.53 10.49
N VAL A 158 17.91 -4.59 10.36
CA VAL A 158 16.54 -4.51 9.83
C VAL A 158 15.54 -4.62 10.98
N LEU A 159 14.63 -3.65 11.09
CA LEU A 159 13.51 -3.63 12.02
C LEU A 159 12.20 -3.63 11.21
N ARG A 160 11.47 -4.73 11.23
CA ARG A 160 10.15 -4.83 10.61
C ARG A 160 9.06 -4.49 11.63
N ILE A 161 8.25 -3.48 11.35
CA ILE A 161 7.14 -3.05 12.19
C ILE A 161 5.83 -3.42 11.48
N PRO A 162 4.99 -4.28 12.06
CA PRO A 162 3.69 -4.59 11.47
C PRO A 162 2.80 -3.34 11.38
N ALA A 163 2.13 -3.13 10.24
CA ALA A 163 1.22 -1.99 10.04
C ALA A 163 0.16 -1.88 11.15
N ARG A 164 -0.34 -3.01 11.67
CA ARG A 164 -1.27 -3.03 12.82
C ARG A 164 -0.70 -2.31 14.05
N VAL A 165 0.59 -2.40 14.30
CA VAL A 165 1.26 -1.74 15.43
C VAL A 165 1.31 -0.25 15.20
N VAL A 166 1.64 0.17 13.98
CA VAL A 166 1.68 1.59 13.61
C VAL A 166 0.31 2.23 13.81
N PHE A 167 -0.77 1.61 13.33
CA PHE A 167 -2.12 2.17 13.46
C PHE A 167 -2.66 2.11 14.89
N SER A 168 -2.46 1.00 15.61
CA SER A 168 -3.04 0.83 16.96
C SER A 168 -2.23 1.52 18.05
N ASN A 169 -0.91 1.61 17.89
CA ASN A 169 -0.02 2.20 18.87
C ASN A 169 1.24 2.79 18.21
N PRO A 170 1.13 3.98 17.58
CA PRO A 170 2.27 4.67 16.96
C PRO A 170 3.43 4.91 17.95
N GLY A 171 3.12 5.14 19.22
CA GLY A 171 4.12 5.31 20.28
C GLY A 171 4.98 4.08 20.50
N LYS A 172 4.41 2.87 20.37
CA LYS A 172 5.18 1.62 20.40
C LYS A 172 6.13 1.52 19.21
N ALA A 173 5.70 1.88 18.00
CA ALA A 173 6.56 1.85 16.82
C ALA A 173 7.80 2.76 17.01
N VAL A 174 7.59 3.97 17.56
CA VAL A 174 8.68 4.88 17.94
C VAL A 174 9.59 4.27 19.01
N ALA A 175 9.02 3.61 20.02
CA ALA A 175 9.79 2.95 21.08
C ALA A 175 10.64 1.77 20.56
N ASP A 176 10.11 1.00 19.60
CA ASP A 176 10.83 -0.08 18.94
C ASP A 176 12.05 0.48 18.17
N VAL A 177 11.90 1.61 17.47
CA VAL A 177 13.01 2.33 16.81
C VAL A 177 14.04 2.80 17.82
N ARG A 178 13.62 3.41 18.94
CA ARG A 178 14.54 3.84 20.01
C ARG A 178 15.34 2.67 20.57
N SER A 179 14.67 1.54 20.82
CA SER A 179 15.28 0.32 21.34
C SER A 179 16.28 -0.27 20.35
N ALA A 180 15.92 -0.31 19.07
CA ALA A 180 16.82 -0.79 18.01
C ALA A 180 18.05 0.11 17.85
N ARG A 181 17.89 1.44 17.90
CA ARG A 181 19.01 2.40 17.91
C ARG A 181 19.93 2.19 19.12
N ALA A 182 19.36 2.07 20.32
CA ALA A 182 20.11 1.87 21.56
C ALA A 182 20.90 0.56 21.57
N ALA A 183 20.36 -0.49 20.94
CA ALA A 183 21.03 -1.78 20.81
C ALA A 183 22.18 -1.76 19.77
N GLY A 184 22.38 -0.67 19.03
CA GLY A 184 23.52 -0.46 18.13
C GLY A 184 23.49 -1.26 16.82
N ARG A 185 24.53 -1.03 16.00
CA ARG A 185 24.75 -1.74 14.72
C ARG A 185 25.01 -3.23 14.96
N SER A 186 24.47 -4.07 14.07
CA SER A 186 24.84 -5.48 14.04
C SER A 186 26.33 -5.63 13.69
N PRO A 187 27.11 -6.49 14.38
CA PRO A 187 28.48 -6.78 13.96
C PRO A 187 28.45 -7.38 12.54
N ALA A 188 29.26 -6.83 11.63
CA ALA A 188 29.45 -7.43 10.32
C ALA A 188 30.01 -8.85 10.50
N ALA A 189 29.34 -9.86 9.92
CA ALA A 189 29.84 -11.22 9.92
C ALA A 189 31.18 -11.26 9.17
N THR A 190 32.29 -11.38 9.91
CA THR A 190 33.59 -11.63 9.30
C THR A 190 33.59 -13.06 8.74
N PRO A 191 34.05 -13.33 7.51
CA PRO A 191 34.25 -14.70 7.05
C PRO A 191 35.41 -15.30 7.85
N GLY A 192 35.10 -16.09 8.89
CA GLY A 192 36.12 -16.75 9.70
C GLY A 192 36.83 -17.87 8.93
N PRO A 193 38.17 -18.02 9.05
CA PRO A 193 38.89 -19.15 8.48
C PRO A 193 38.61 -20.46 9.26
N ARG A 194 38.60 -21.60 8.56
CA ARG A 194 38.30 -22.94 9.10
C ARG A 194 39.15 -23.30 10.33
N PRO A 195 38.58 -23.88 11.40
CA PRO A 195 39.34 -24.26 12.58
C PRO A 195 40.01 -25.64 12.44
N GLN A 196 41.22 -25.77 13.00
CA GLN A 196 41.87 -27.06 13.33
C GLN A 196 41.71 -27.35 14.84
N PRO A 197 41.74 -28.62 15.29
CA PRO A 197 41.32 -28.99 16.64
C PRO A 197 42.48 -29.09 17.64
N ALA A 198 42.23 -28.67 18.89
CA ALA A 198 43.04 -29.05 20.07
C ALA A 198 42.09 -29.48 21.22
N GLU A 199 42.44 -30.59 21.85
CA GLU A 199 41.56 -31.60 22.47
C GLU A 199 41.12 -31.37 23.93
N THR A 200 41.34 -30.21 24.55
CA THR A 200 41.17 -30.10 26.02
C THR A 200 39.78 -29.62 26.49
N ALA A 201 38.85 -29.33 25.57
CA ALA A 201 37.50 -28.82 25.90
C ALA A 201 36.38 -29.89 25.95
N VAL A 202 36.72 -31.19 25.83
CA VAL A 202 35.77 -32.25 25.45
C VAL A 202 34.76 -32.64 26.55
N ARG A 203 35.03 -32.39 27.84
CA ARG A 203 34.13 -32.84 28.92
C ARG A 203 33.07 -31.83 29.36
N SER A 204 33.34 -30.53 29.21
CA SER A 204 32.36 -29.46 29.52
C SER A 204 31.47 -29.13 28.32
N LEU A 205 31.95 -29.40 27.11
CA LEU A 205 31.19 -29.15 25.88
C LEU A 205 30.17 -30.26 25.58
N SER A 206 30.39 -31.51 25.97
CA SER A 206 29.42 -32.59 25.68
C SER A 206 28.05 -32.38 26.33
N GLN A 207 28.02 -31.79 27.53
CA GLN A 207 26.78 -31.41 28.21
C GLN A 207 26.09 -30.21 27.52
N ILE A 208 26.87 -29.25 27.01
CA ILE A 208 26.37 -28.10 26.26
C ILE A 208 25.87 -28.51 24.86
N PHE A 209 26.56 -29.43 24.18
CA PHE A 209 26.17 -29.98 22.88
C PHE A 209 24.91 -30.85 22.95
N ALA A 210 24.70 -31.61 24.03
CA ALA A 210 23.47 -32.37 24.23
C ALA A 210 22.24 -31.44 24.35
N SER A 211 22.38 -30.29 25.03
CA SER A 211 21.34 -29.26 25.08
C SER A 211 21.14 -28.54 23.75
N ILE A 212 22.21 -28.26 22.99
CA ILE A 212 22.13 -27.59 21.68
C ILE A 212 21.49 -28.49 20.62
N ASN A 213 21.78 -29.80 20.60
CA ASN A 213 21.14 -30.73 19.66
C ASN A 213 19.64 -30.83 19.88
N LYS A 214 19.18 -30.79 21.14
CA LYS A 214 17.75 -30.73 21.45
C LYS A 214 17.12 -29.44 20.94
N THR A 215 17.75 -28.28 21.18
CA THR A 215 17.26 -26.98 20.70
C THR A 215 17.26 -26.84 19.17
N VAL A 216 18.26 -27.36 18.47
CA VAL A 216 18.33 -27.33 17.00
C VAL A 216 17.35 -28.32 16.37
N ALA A 217 17.16 -29.50 16.95
CA ALA A 217 16.15 -30.45 16.53
C ALA A 217 14.73 -29.90 16.76
N ASP A 218 14.48 -29.26 17.91
CA ASP A 218 13.20 -28.61 18.23
C ASP A 218 12.92 -27.43 17.27
N ILE A 219 13.92 -26.64 16.89
CA ILE A 219 13.78 -25.57 15.87
C ILE A 219 13.51 -26.16 14.49
N GLY A 220 14.24 -27.19 14.07
CA GLY A 220 14.02 -27.86 12.78
C GLY A 220 12.64 -28.51 12.69
N ALA A 221 12.18 -29.15 13.77
CA ALA A 221 10.85 -29.72 13.86
C ALA A 221 9.75 -28.65 13.86
N ASN A 222 9.94 -27.54 14.58
CA ASN A 222 8.99 -26.42 14.61
C ASN A 222 8.89 -25.70 13.25
N VAL A 223 10.01 -25.51 12.54
CA VAL A 223 10.03 -24.94 11.19
C VAL A 223 9.36 -25.88 10.19
N SER A 224 9.63 -27.19 10.28
CA SER A 224 9.00 -28.20 9.41
C SER A 224 7.49 -28.30 9.66
N ARG A 225 7.06 -28.24 10.93
CA ARG A 225 5.64 -28.16 11.32
C ARG A 225 4.96 -26.91 10.79
N GLN A 226 5.58 -25.74 10.93
CA GLN A 226 5.01 -24.49 10.42
C GLN A 226 4.92 -24.48 8.90
N ALA A 227 5.93 -25.01 8.20
CA ALA A 227 5.90 -25.16 6.75
C ALA A 227 4.77 -26.09 6.28
N ALA A 228 4.58 -27.25 6.93
CA ALA A 228 3.50 -28.18 6.63
C ALA A 228 2.11 -27.56 6.85
N VAL A 229 1.92 -26.83 7.96
CA VAL A 229 0.68 -26.10 8.24
C VAL A 229 0.42 -24.99 7.21
N GLN A 230 1.45 -24.24 6.83
CA GLN A 230 1.33 -23.20 5.82
C GLN A 230 0.96 -23.76 4.45
N GLN A 231 1.63 -24.85 4.03
CA GLN A 231 1.37 -25.50 2.76
C GLN A 231 -0.08 -26.02 2.68
N ALA A 232 -0.52 -26.77 3.70
CA ALA A 232 -1.87 -27.32 3.76
C ALA A 232 -2.98 -26.25 3.84
N GLY A 233 -2.71 -25.09 4.45
CA GLY A 233 -3.68 -24.00 4.58
C GLY A 233 -3.67 -22.98 3.42
N SER A 234 -2.71 -23.06 2.50
CA SER A 234 -2.48 -22.03 1.47
C SER A 234 -3.65 -21.88 0.49
N GLU A 235 -4.24 -22.98 0.05
CA GLU A 235 -5.39 -23.01 -0.87
C GLU A 235 -6.63 -22.36 -0.26
N GLY A 236 -6.98 -22.75 0.96
CA GLY A 236 -8.10 -22.15 1.69
C GLY A 236 -7.92 -20.65 1.93
N LYS A 237 -6.69 -20.21 2.24
CA LYS A 237 -6.38 -18.78 2.41
C LYS A 237 -6.53 -18.00 1.12
N ARG A 238 -6.08 -18.55 -0.02
CA ARG A 238 -6.25 -17.91 -1.34
C ARG A 238 -7.72 -17.79 -1.72
N ALA A 239 -8.49 -18.86 -1.53
CA ALA A 239 -9.93 -18.86 -1.79
C ALA A 239 -10.65 -17.82 -0.91
N PHE A 240 -10.39 -17.80 0.41
CA PHE A 240 -10.99 -16.78 1.29
C PHE A 240 -10.59 -15.35 0.90
N HIS A 241 -9.33 -15.12 0.53
CA HIS A 241 -8.88 -13.82 0.06
C HIS A 241 -9.61 -13.39 -1.22
N ALA A 242 -9.83 -14.32 -2.15
CA ALA A 242 -10.59 -14.07 -3.37
C ALA A 242 -12.06 -13.72 -3.06
N GLU A 243 -12.72 -14.46 -2.17
CA GLU A 243 -14.10 -14.16 -1.72
C GLU A 243 -14.20 -12.76 -1.11
N ARG A 244 -13.26 -12.45 -0.20
CA ARG A 244 -13.19 -11.13 0.44
C ARG A 244 -13.02 -10.02 -0.59
N THR A 245 -12.07 -10.18 -1.51
CA THR A 245 -11.78 -9.18 -2.54
C THR A 245 -12.99 -8.97 -3.46
N ALA A 246 -13.64 -10.05 -3.89
CA ALA A 246 -14.84 -9.99 -4.72
C ALA A 246 -15.99 -9.23 -4.02
N ILE A 247 -16.23 -9.56 -2.74
CA ILE A 247 -17.28 -8.90 -1.94
C ILE A 247 -16.95 -7.42 -1.73
N GLU A 248 -15.72 -7.08 -1.32
CA GLU A 248 -15.32 -5.68 -1.13
C GLU A 248 -15.38 -4.86 -2.42
N CYS A 249 -15.00 -5.45 -3.56
CA CYS A 249 -15.13 -4.84 -4.88
C CYS A 249 -16.60 -4.59 -5.24
N ALA A 250 -17.47 -5.59 -5.03
CA ALA A 250 -18.90 -5.47 -5.27
C ALA A 250 -19.52 -4.33 -4.44
N PHE A 251 -19.17 -4.22 -3.15
CA PHE A 251 -19.62 -3.10 -2.32
C PHE A 251 -19.15 -1.75 -2.86
N ARG A 252 -17.87 -1.63 -3.23
CA ARG A 252 -17.30 -0.37 -3.72
C ARG A 252 -17.98 0.07 -5.03
N ASN A 253 -18.17 -0.87 -5.96
CA ASN A 253 -18.86 -0.60 -7.22
C ASN A 253 -20.33 -0.26 -6.99
N ALA A 254 -21.01 -0.99 -6.10
CA ALA A 254 -22.40 -0.71 -5.73
C ALA A 254 -22.57 0.69 -5.13
N GLU A 255 -21.68 1.10 -4.22
CA GLU A 255 -21.69 2.45 -3.64
C GLU A 255 -21.46 3.52 -4.71
N SER A 256 -20.50 3.30 -5.61
CA SER A 256 -20.24 4.23 -6.71
C SER A 256 -21.43 4.34 -7.69
N ARG A 257 -22.12 3.23 -7.97
CA ARG A 257 -23.35 3.22 -8.79
C ARG A 257 -24.48 3.99 -8.09
N LEU A 258 -24.71 3.72 -6.81
CA LEU A 258 -25.73 4.42 -6.02
C LEU A 258 -25.45 5.93 -5.97
N GLN A 259 -24.20 6.34 -5.77
CA GLN A 259 -23.79 7.74 -5.81
C GLN A 259 -24.04 8.38 -7.18
N SER A 260 -23.72 7.66 -8.26
CA SER A 260 -23.99 8.13 -9.63
C SER A 260 -25.49 8.31 -9.89
N GLU A 261 -26.32 7.39 -9.42
CA GLU A 261 -27.78 7.50 -9.53
C GLU A 261 -28.33 8.66 -8.71
N GLN A 262 -27.86 8.83 -7.46
CA GLN A 262 -28.22 9.96 -6.61
C GLN A 262 -27.82 11.29 -7.24
N PHE A 263 -26.63 11.37 -7.83
CA PHE A 263 -26.17 12.54 -8.58
C PHE A 263 -27.08 12.84 -9.78
N CYS A 264 -27.39 11.82 -10.58
CA CYS A 264 -28.29 11.97 -11.73
C CYS A 264 -29.73 12.35 -11.31
N ALA A 265 -30.17 11.94 -10.13
CA ALA A 265 -31.52 12.24 -9.62
C ALA A 265 -31.70 13.68 -9.14
N GLN A 266 -30.61 14.45 -8.96
CA GLN A 266 -30.69 15.84 -8.46
C GLN A 266 -31.29 16.80 -9.48
N SER A 267 -30.96 16.65 -10.77
CA SER A 267 -31.59 17.41 -11.86
C SER A 267 -31.32 16.79 -13.24
N ASP A 268 -32.10 17.20 -14.24
CA ASP A 268 -31.86 16.81 -15.64
C ASP A 268 -30.49 17.26 -16.16
N GLU A 269 -29.96 18.38 -15.67
CA GLU A 269 -28.62 18.88 -16.01
C GLU A 269 -27.52 17.95 -15.49
N HIS A 270 -27.62 17.47 -14.24
CA HIS A 270 -26.65 16.52 -13.67
C HIS A 270 -26.66 15.19 -14.43
N ARG A 271 -27.86 14.71 -14.82
CA ARG A 271 -28.00 13.54 -15.68
C ARG A 271 -27.33 13.73 -17.04
N ALA A 272 -27.52 14.89 -17.68
CA ALA A 272 -26.88 15.21 -18.96
C ALA A 272 -25.35 15.26 -18.83
N LEU A 273 -24.82 15.88 -17.77
CA LEU A 273 -23.39 15.94 -17.47
C LEU A 273 -22.80 14.54 -17.26
N TYR A 274 -23.46 13.68 -16.50
CA TYR A 274 -23.02 12.30 -16.28
C TYR A 274 -22.97 11.51 -17.59
N LEU A 275 -24.01 11.60 -18.42
CA LEU A 275 -24.07 10.91 -19.72
C LEU A 275 -22.98 11.42 -20.67
N GLN A 276 -22.71 12.72 -20.68
CA GLN A 276 -21.64 13.31 -21.47
C GLN A 276 -20.27 12.81 -21.00
N ALA A 277 -19.99 12.86 -19.70
CA ALA A 277 -18.73 12.36 -19.14
C ALA A 277 -18.51 10.87 -19.45
N ARG A 278 -19.58 10.06 -19.39
CA ARG A 278 -19.53 8.64 -19.76
C ARG A 278 -19.20 8.45 -21.25
N ALA A 279 -19.82 9.22 -22.14
CA ALA A 279 -19.56 9.15 -23.58
C ALA A 279 -18.12 9.59 -23.92
N ASP A 280 -17.61 10.63 -23.26
CA ASP A 280 -16.23 11.09 -23.42
C ASP A 280 -15.23 10.02 -22.95
N LEU A 281 -15.51 9.34 -21.85
CA LEU A 281 -14.70 8.22 -21.36
C LEU A 281 -14.71 7.03 -22.34
N GLU A 282 -15.89 6.64 -22.84
CA GLU A 282 -16.02 5.56 -23.83
C GLU A 282 -15.23 5.88 -25.12
N LYS A 283 -15.28 7.14 -25.57
CA LYS A 283 -14.50 7.61 -26.73
C LYS A 283 -12.99 7.60 -26.46
N ALA A 284 -12.56 8.00 -25.26
CA ALA A 284 -11.15 7.94 -24.85
C ALA A 284 -10.63 6.50 -24.76
N LEU A 285 -11.45 5.56 -24.28
CA LEU A 285 -11.10 4.13 -24.23
C LEU A 285 -11.05 3.51 -25.62
N SER A 286 -11.98 3.89 -26.52
CA SER A 286 -12.07 3.36 -27.89
C SER A 286 -11.02 3.95 -28.84
N SER A 287 -10.36 5.06 -28.48
CA SER A 287 -9.28 5.69 -29.25
C SER A 287 -7.90 5.14 -28.90
N ARG A 288 -7.80 4.10 -28.06
CA ARG A 288 -6.55 3.37 -27.83
C ARG A 288 -6.07 2.71 -29.13
N PRO A 289 -4.77 2.81 -29.46
CA PRO A 289 -4.21 2.35 -30.75
C PRO A 289 -4.31 0.84 -30.98
N ASP A 290 -4.57 0.05 -29.94
CA ASP A 290 -4.59 -1.41 -30.02
C ASP A 290 -5.91 -2.01 -30.54
N GLY A 291 -6.96 -1.20 -30.79
CA GLY A 291 -8.23 -1.65 -31.37
C GLY A 291 -9.02 -2.69 -30.56
N ALA A 292 -8.43 -3.18 -29.46
CA ALA A 292 -9.11 -4.01 -28.48
C ALA A 292 -10.08 -3.12 -27.71
N GLY A 293 -11.38 -3.39 -27.88
CA GLY A 293 -12.40 -2.85 -26.98
C GLY A 293 -12.06 -3.17 -25.51
N PRO A 294 -12.76 -2.56 -24.54
CA PRO A 294 -12.53 -2.87 -23.14
C PRO A 294 -12.56 -4.39 -22.93
N PRO A 295 -11.51 -5.00 -22.34
CA PRO A 295 -11.51 -6.45 -22.13
C PRO A 295 -12.74 -6.81 -21.30
N ALA A 296 -13.41 -7.90 -21.68
CA ALA A 296 -14.50 -8.44 -20.88
C ALA A 296 -14.02 -8.59 -19.43
N PRO A 297 -14.83 -8.18 -18.43
CA PRO A 297 -14.40 -8.28 -17.04
C PRO A 297 -14.01 -9.73 -16.75
N PRO A 298 -12.84 -9.96 -16.11
CA PRO A 298 -12.39 -11.31 -15.84
C PRO A 298 -13.41 -11.99 -14.93
N VAL A 299 -13.95 -13.12 -15.40
CA VAL A 299 -14.80 -13.98 -14.58
C VAL A 299 -13.89 -14.66 -13.56
N ILE A 300 -14.10 -14.39 -12.28
CA ILE A 300 -13.28 -14.95 -11.20
C ILE A 300 -13.95 -16.22 -10.71
N GLU A 301 -13.36 -17.37 -11.00
CA GLU A 301 -13.78 -18.65 -10.41
C GLU A 301 -13.11 -18.81 -9.04
N ILE A 302 -13.92 -18.78 -7.99
CA ILE A 302 -13.45 -18.99 -6.61
C ILE A 302 -13.81 -20.42 -6.20
N LEU A 303 -12.79 -21.26 -6.06
CA LEU A 303 -12.95 -22.63 -5.62
C LEU A 303 -13.41 -22.70 -4.16
N PRO A 304 -14.32 -23.63 -3.81
CA PRO A 304 -14.78 -23.80 -2.44
C PRO A 304 -13.64 -24.26 -1.53
N ILE A 305 -13.61 -23.75 -0.31
CA ILE A 305 -12.60 -24.15 0.68
C ILE A 305 -12.94 -25.55 1.19
N THR A 306 -12.11 -26.53 0.85
CA THR A 306 -12.24 -27.92 1.30
C THR A 306 -11.47 -28.16 2.59
N ALA A 307 -11.84 -29.24 3.30
CA ALA A 307 -11.10 -29.68 4.47
C ALA A 307 -9.66 -30.07 4.07
N PRO A 308 -8.63 -29.68 4.85
CA PRO A 308 -7.26 -29.99 4.52
C PRO A 308 -6.99 -31.50 4.63
N PRO A 309 -6.07 -32.05 3.83
CA PRO A 309 -5.69 -33.46 3.91
C PRO A 309 -5.05 -33.76 5.27
N SER A 310 -5.28 -34.98 5.78
CA SER A 310 -4.69 -35.40 7.06
C SER A 310 -3.19 -35.63 6.92
N HIS A 311 -2.44 -35.26 7.96
CA HIS A 311 -0.98 -35.41 8.00
C HIS A 311 -0.58 -36.63 8.84
N PRO A 312 0.44 -37.42 8.45
CA PRO A 312 0.86 -38.62 9.19
C PRO A 312 1.34 -38.34 10.63
N ASP A 313 1.89 -37.16 10.87
CA ASP A 313 2.26 -36.68 12.21
C ASP A 313 1.04 -36.05 12.92
N PRO A 314 0.60 -36.59 14.07
CA PRO A 314 -0.61 -36.15 14.77
C PRO A 314 -0.52 -34.71 15.30
N ASP A 315 0.67 -34.22 15.66
CA ASP A 315 0.85 -32.86 16.19
C ASP A 315 0.80 -31.81 15.07
N ILE A 316 1.23 -32.18 13.86
CA ILE A 316 1.12 -31.37 12.65
C ILE A 316 -0.32 -31.39 12.15
N ASP A 317 -0.96 -32.56 12.14
CA ASP A 317 -2.35 -32.78 11.72
C ASP A 317 -3.33 -31.95 12.58
N GLU A 318 -3.13 -31.93 13.91
CA GLU A 318 -3.92 -31.09 14.81
C GLU A 318 -3.68 -29.58 14.57
N ALA A 319 -2.43 -29.18 14.28
CA ALA A 319 -2.12 -27.78 13.95
C ALA A 319 -2.76 -27.35 12.63
N ILE A 320 -2.82 -28.23 11.63
CA ILE A 320 -3.51 -28.01 10.35
C ILE A 320 -5.01 -27.83 10.58
N ARG A 321 -5.63 -28.72 11.37
CA ARG A 321 -7.06 -28.60 11.73
C ARG A 321 -7.36 -27.30 12.45
N ARG A 322 -6.55 -26.91 13.45
CA ARG A 322 -6.71 -25.64 14.16
C ARG A 322 -6.62 -24.44 13.23
N ALA A 323 -5.58 -24.39 12.39
CA ALA A 323 -5.39 -23.30 11.44
C ALA A 323 -6.54 -23.19 10.42
N HIS A 324 -7.08 -24.33 9.97
CA HIS A 324 -8.26 -24.35 9.11
C HIS A 324 -9.52 -23.87 9.86
N GLY A 325 -9.72 -24.30 11.11
CA GLY A 325 -10.81 -23.81 11.96
C GLY A 325 -10.78 -22.30 12.17
N GLU A 326 -9.60 -21.72 12.44
CA GLU A 326 -9.39 -20.28 12.56
C GLU A 326 -9.73 -19.54 11.25
N LEU A 327 -9.29 -20.08 10.10
CA LEU A 327 -9.64 -19.53 8.79
C LEU A 327 -11.16 -19.53 8.56
N MET A 328 -11.84 -20.63 8.87
CA MET A 328 -13.29 -20.74 8.74
C MET A 328 -14.03 -19.77 9.67
N ALA A 329 -13.54 -19.59 10.90
CA ALA A 329 -14.10 -18.62 11.85
C ALA A 329 -13.95 -17.18 11.34
N HIS A 330 -12.78 -16.81 10.80
CA HIS A 330 -12.56 -15.50 10.18
C HIS A 330 -13.47 -15.26 8.97
N ARG A 331 -13.63 -16.28 8.11
CA ARG A 331 -14.55 -16.23 6.97
C ARG A 331 -15.99 -16.00 7.41
N ALA A 332 -16.46 -16.75 8.40
CA ALA A 332 -17.80 -16.60 8.95
C ALA A 332 -18.04 -15.21 9.56
N ALA A 333 -17.06 -14.67 10.29
CA ALA A 333 -17.13 -13.34 10.87
C ALA A 333 -17.19 -12.24 9.79
N PHE A 334 -16.37 -12.34 8.73
CA PHE A 334 -16.40 -11.41 7.61
C PHE A 334 -17.75 -11.41 6.90
N PHE A 335 -18.33 -12.59 6.61
CA PHE A 335 -19.65 -12.67 5.99
C PHE A 335 -20.76 -12.14 6.90
N ALA A 336 -20.66 -12.33 8.21
CA ALA A 336 -21.61 -11.72 9.15
C ALA A 336 -21.56 -10.19 9.10
N GLN A 337 -20.37 -9.60 9.02
CA GLN A 337 -20.21 -8.15 8.85
C GLN A 337 -20.77 -7.67 7.52
N ALA A 338 -20.52 -8.39 6.42
CA ALA A 338 -21.09 -8.08 5.11
C ALA A 338 -22.63 -8.09 5.13
N ARG A 339 -23.25 -9.09 5.77
CA ARG A 339 -24.72 -9.15 5.97
C ARG A 339 -25.23 -7.95 6.76
N GLN A 340 -24.56 -7.61 7.87
CA GLN A 340 -24.94 -6.46 8.69
C GLN A 340 -24.90 -5.15 7.90
N ARG A 341 -23.89 -4.97 7.03
CA ARG A 341 -23.78 -3.81 6.15
C ARG A 341 -24.93 -3.75 5.15
N LEU A 342 -25.31 -4.88 4.54
CA LEU A 342 -26.47 -4.94 3.63
C LEU A 342 -27.80 -4.65 4.32
N VAL A 343 -27.96 -5.09 5.57
CA VAL A 343 -29.14 -4.76 6.39
C VAL A 343 -29.17 -3.26 6.71
N ALA A 344 -28.03 -2.68 7.08
CA ALA A 344 -27.93 -1.25 7.37
C ALA A 344 -28.15 -0.36 6.13
N GLN A 345 -27.80 -0.86 4.94
CA GLN A 345 -27.88 -0.14 3.66
C GLN A 345 -28.67 -0.96 2.63
N SER A 346 -29.97 -1.12 2.86
CA SER A 346 -30.85 -1.96 2.02
C SER A 346 -30.83 -1.57 0.53
N ALA A 347 -30.58 -0.30 0.21
CA ALA A 347 -30.45 0.20 -1.16
C ALA A 347 -29.27 -0.44 -1.93
N LEU A 348 -28.19 -0.85 -1.24
CA LEU A 348 -27.02 -1.47 -1.89
C LEU A 348 -27.25 -2.93 -2.28
N ARG A 349 -28.27 -3.59 -1.72
CA ARG A 349 -28.48 -5.04 -1.86
C ARG A 349 -28.57 -5.48 -3.32
N GLY A 350 -29.42 -4.81 -4.10
CA GLY A 350 -29.59 -5.14 -5.52
C GLY A 350 -28.35 -4.85 -6.37
N PHE A 351 -27.60 -3.80 -6.03
CA PHE A 351 -26.35 -3.47 -6.75
C PHE A 351 -25.25 -4.48 -6.46
N VAL A 352 -25.05 -4.86 -5.19
CA VAL A 352 -24.04 -5.84 -4.78
C VAL A 352 -24.31 -7.21 -5.40
N GLU A 353 -25.58 -7.65 -5.42
CA GLU A 353 -25.98 -8.89 -6.09
C GLU A 353 -25.60 -8.90 -7.57
N ASN A 354 -25.95 -7.83 -8.29
CA ASN A 354 -25.66 -7.70 -9.72
C ASN A 354 -24.14 -7.65 -9.99
N GLU A 355 -23.38 -6.92 -9.18
CA GLU A 355 -21.91 -6.86 -9.28
C GLU A 355 -21.26 -8.24 -9.09
N LEU A 356 -21.68 -8.99 -8.07
CA LEU A 356 -21.16 -10.34 -7.83
C LEU A 356 -21.52 -11.31 -8.96
N GLN A 357 -22.72 -11.19 -9.54
CA GLN A 357 -23.10 -11.97 -10.72
C GLN A 357 -22.25 -11.62 -11.95
N GLN A 358 -21.99 -10.33 -12.20
CA GLN A 358 -21.16 -9.85 -13.31
C GLN A 358 -19.70 -10.32 -13.20
N MET A 359 -19.17 -10.44 -11.98
CA MET A 359 -17.82 -10.96 -11.72
C MET A 359 -17.74 -12.50 -11.74
N GLY A 360 -18.88 -13.21 -11.86
CA GLY A 360 -18.92 -14.69 -11.78
C GLY A 360 -18.85 -15.24 -10.35
N CYS A 361 -18.96 -14.40 -9.33
CA CYS A 361 -18.85 -14.76 -7.92
C CYS A 361 -20.22 -14.92 -7.25
N SER A 362 -21.20 -15.52 -7.92
CA SER A 362 -22.56 -15.70 -7.39
C SER A 362 -22.60 -16.58 -6.14
N SER A 363 -21.64 -17.49 -5.97
CA SER A 363 -21.47 -18.28 -4.74
C SER A 363 -21.23 -17.42 -3.50
N CYS A 364 -20.53 -16.29 -3.64
CA CYS A 364 -20.30 -15.34 -2.55
C CYS A 364 -21.61 -14.70 -2.09
N TRP A 365 -22.52 -14.42 -3.03
CA TRP A 365 -23.84 -13.86 -2.71
C TRP A 365 -24.65 -14.79 -1.81
N ALA A 366 -24.65 -16.10 -2.08
CA ALA A 366 -25.37 -17.07 -1.24
C ALA A 366 -24.91 -17.07 0.23
N HIS A 367 -23.70 -16.58 0.51
CA HIS A 367 -23.18 -16.46 1.88
C HIS A 367 -23.51 -15.13 2.55
N ILE A 368 -23.81 -14.06 1.80
CA ILE A 368 -24.01 -12.71 2.34
C ILE A 368 -25.38 -12.10 2.05
N ALA A 369 -26.22 -12.75 1.24
CA ALA A 369 -27.63 -12.45 1.10
C ALA A 369 -28.35 -12.61 2.45
#